data_AF-A0A396QG23-F1
#
_entry.id   AF-A0A396QG23-F1
#
_cell.length_a   1.000
_cell.length_b   1.000
_cell.length_c   1.000
_cell.angle_alpha   90.00
_cell.angle_beta   90.00
_cell.angle_gamma   90.00
#
_symmetry.space_group_name_H-M   'P 1'
#
loop_
_entity.id
_entity.type
_entity.pdbx_description
1 polymer ?
#
loop_
_entity_poly.entity_id
_entity_poly.type
_entity_poly.pdbx_seq_one_letter_code
_entity_poly.pdbx_strand_id
1 'polypeptide(L)'
;MPVLKNRHIVISRSRNCRECYDTVCEWLNTTNYFKWTDDSVSYNNELEDPERKQRRLLLRHRISECGCVVLFAEMYDAYREWIDLAIDLANEYHKPLIGVRPRDEQSPVPKRMQINCRVTVKWQRSAIVAAIQEYSL
;
A
#
# COMPACT_ATOMS: atom_id res chain seq x y z
N MET A 1 28.69 5.89 10.14
CA MET A 1 27.36 5.24 10.23
C MET A 1 26.69 5.39 8.86
N PRO A 2 26.14 4.33 8.25
CA PRO A 2 25.44 4.47 6.97
C PRO A 2 24.20 5.35 7.15
N VAL A 3 23.99 6.29 6.22
CA VAL A 3 22.82 7.19 6.23
C VAL A 3 21.57 6.35 5.91
N LEU A 4 20.58 6.38 6.80
CA LEU A 4 19.31 5.68 6.58
C LEU A 4 18.54 6.35 5.43
N LYS A 5 18.30 5.60 4.36
CA LYS A 5 17.45 6.02 3.24
C LYS A 5 16.01 6.20 3.71
N ASN A 6 15.46 7.40 3.55
CA ASN A 6 14.05 7.67 3.79
C ASN A 6 13.20 7.05 2.67
N ARG A 7 12.27 6.16 3.03
CA ARG A 7 11.39 5.48 2.07
C ARG A 7 10.02 6.16 2.05
N HIS A 8 9.65 6.68 0.89
CA HIS A 8 8.31 7.20 0.63
C HIS A 8 7.39 6.03 0.29
N ILE A 9 6.35 5.79 1.09
CA ILE A 9 5.52 4.59 0.97
C ILE A 9 4.06 4.99 0.85
N VAL A 10 3.38 4.41 -0.15
CA VAL A 10 1.93 4.49 -0.27
C VAL A 10 1.36 3.17 0.26
N ILE A 11 0.52 3.24 1.29
CA ILE A 11 -0.17 2.10 1.88
C ILE A 11 -1.65 2.23 1.54
N SER A 12 -2.26 1.16 1.03
CA SER A 12 -3.71 1.14 0.78
C SER A 12 -4.46 1.40 2.08
N ARG A 13 -5.29 2.44 2.10
CA ARG A 13 -6.12 2.79 3.25
C ARG A 13 -7.48 3.31 2.80
N SER A 14 -8.47 3.11 3.64
CA SER A 14 -9.80 3.68 3.45
C SER A 14 -10.22 4.43 4.72
N ARG A 15 -11.24 5.28 4.61
CA ARG A 15 -11.80 6.00 5.76
C ARG A 15 -12.44 5.04 6.77
N ASN A 16 -13.14 4.02 6.28
CA ASN A 16 -13.96 3.13 7.11
C ASN A 16 -13.22 1.85 7.52
N CYS A 17 -12.14 1.48 6.83
CA CYS A 17 -11.25 0.38 7.19
C CYS A 17 -9.82 0.93 7.32
N ARG A 18 -9.46 1.30 8.55
CA ARG A 18 -8.16 1.88 8.92
C ARG A 18 -7.25 0.94 9.68
N GLU A 19 -7.79 -0.11 10.30
CA GLU A 19 -7.06 -1.01 11.19
C GLU A 19 -5.77 -1.53 10.55
N CYS A 20 -5.85 -2.08 9.33
CA CYS A 20 -4.68 -2.60 8.63
C CYS A 20 -3.61 -1.53 8.42
N TYR A 21 -4.02 -0.33 8.00
CA TYR A 21 -3.11 0.78 7.78
C TYR A 21 -2.47 1.25 9.09
N ASP A 22 -3.26 1.48 10.14
CA ASP A 22 -2.77 1.98 11.43
C ASP A 22 -1.78 0.98 12.06
N THR A 23 -2.07 -0.32 12.01
CA THR A 23 -1.16 -1.38 12.49
C THR A 23 0.17 -1.41 11.71
N VAL A 24 0.13 -1.30 10.38
CA VAL A 24 1.38 -1.28 9.60
C VAL A 24 2.17 0.00 9.88
N CYS A 25 1.53 1.17 9.98
CA CYS A 25 2.22 2.40 10.37
C CYS A 25 2.93 2.26 11.72
N GLU A 26 2.27 1.67 12.72
CA GLU A 26 2.88 1.38 14.02
C GLU A 26 4.10 0.46 13.87
N TRP A 27 3.97 -0.62 13.09
CA TRP A 27 5.07 -1.53 12.82
C TRP A 27 6.27 -0.85 12.15
N LEU A 28 6.02 0.02 11.17
CA LEU A 28 7.09 0.77 10.51
C LEU A 28 7.76 1.77 11.47
N ASN A 29 6.96 2.48 12.27
CA ASN A 29 7.45 3.49 13.23
C ASN A 29 8.28 2.90 14.37
N THR A 30 7.97 1.68 14.80
CA THR A 30 8.66 1.01 15.90
C THR A 30 9.80 0.12 15.42
N THR A 31 10.08 0.06 14.12
CA THR A 31 11.18 -0.75 13.57
C THR A 31 12.48 0.03 13.65
N ASN A 32 13.46 -0.53 14.37
CA ASN A 32 14.79 0.07 14.49
C ASN A 32 15.46 0.20 13.12
N TYR A 33 16.20 1.29 12.92
CA TYR A 33 16.94 1.57 11.68
C TYR A 33 16.06 1.61 10.42
N PHE A 34 14.78 1.98 10.57
CA PHE A 34 13.85 2.14 9.47
C PHE A 34 13.33 3.58 9.42
N LYS A 35 13.66 4.31 8.36
CA LYS A 35 13.20 5.68 8.13
C LYS A 35 12.23 5.70 6.94
N TRP A 36 11.04 6.24 7.14
CA TRP A 36 10.01 6.28 6.11
C TRP A 36 9.13 7.53 6.21
N THR A 37 8.38 7.79 5.15
CA THR A 37 7.40 8.86 5.02
C THR A 37 6.12 8.28 4.48
N ASP A 38 5.00 8.67 5.09
CA ASP A 38 3.68 8.24 4.67
C ASP A 38 3.14 9.13 3.56
N ASP A 39 2.97 8.54 2.37
CA ASP A 39 2.39 9.17 1.18
C ASP A 39 0.98 8.62 0.88
N SER A 40 0.38 7.89 1.82
CA SER A 40 -0.89 7.21 1.64
C SER A 40 -2.05 8.17 1.46
N VAL A 41 -2.88 7.91 0.46
CA VAL A 41 -4.11 8.67 0.20
C VAL A 41 -5.32 7.87 0.68
N SER A 42 -6.08 8.46 1.59
CA SER A 42 -7.32 7.84 2.07
C SER A 42 -8.42 7.89 1.03
N TYR A 43 -9.09 6.75 0.84
CA TYR A 43 -10.26 6.63 0.00
C TYR A 43 -11.55 6.46 0.81
N ASN A 44 -12.67 6.92 0.25
CA ASN A 44 -14.01 6.70 0.78
C ASN A 44 -14.97 6.51 -0.40
N ASN A 45 -15.87 5.53 -0.33
CA ASN A 45 -16.83 5.22 -1.39
C ASN A 45 -17.92 6.31 -1.50
N GLU A 46 -18.17 7.03 -0.41
CA GLU A 46 -19.22 8.05 -0.30
C GLU A 46 -18.79 9.43 -0.84
N LEU A 47 -17.61 9.53 -1.45
CA LEU A 47 -17.11 10.82 -1.97
C LEU A 47 -17.88 11.23 -3.23
N GLU A 48 -18.29 12.50 -3.26
CA GLU A 48 -18.83 13.14 -4.45
C GLU A 48 -17.78 13.20 -5.58
N ASP A 49 -18.25 13.29 -6.83
CA ASP A 49 -17.38 13.21 -8.03
C ASP A 49 -16.21 14.21 -8.05
N PRO A 50 -16.37 15.49 -7.66
CA PRO A 50 -15.24 16.44 -7.63
C PRO A 50 -14.14 16.00 -6.65
N GLU A 51 -14.52 15.60 -5.44
CA GLU A 51 -13.56 15.14 -4.44
C GLU A 51 -12.91 13.82 -4.88
N ARG A 52 -13.68 12.90 -5.46
CA ARG A 52 -13.15 11.65 -6.02
C ARG A 52 -12.07 11.92 -7.06
N LYS A 53 -12.30 12.83 -8.01
CA LYS A 53 -11.30 13.22 -9.02
C LYS A 53 -10.04 13.79 -8.38
N GLN A 54 -10.19 14.68 -7.38
CA GLN A 54 -9.05 15.25 -6.67
C GLN A 54 -8.22 14.18 -5.94
N ARG A 55 -8.88 13.21 -5.28
CA ARG A 55 -8.20 12.09 -4.61
C ARG A 55 -7.45 11.20 -5.60
N ARG A 56 -8.02 10.92 -6.77
CA ARG A 56 -7.36 10.13 -7.83
C ARG A 56 -6.10 10.83 -8.34
N LEU A 57 -6.16 12.15 -8.57
CA LEU A 57 -4.99 12.95 -8.97
C LEU A 57 -3.91 12.97 -7.88
N LEU A 58 -4.32 13.11 -6.62
CA LEU A 58 -3.38 13.05 -5.50
C LEU A 58 -2.72 11.67 -5.39
N LEU A 59 -3.47 10.58 -5.51
CA LEU A 59 -2.92 9.22 -5.50
C LEU A 59 -1.91 9.04 -6.63
N ARG A 60 -2.23 9.50 -7.85
CA ARG A 60 -1.34 9.46 -9.01
C ARG A 60 -0.01 10.15 -8.71
N HIS A 61 -0.05 11.37 -8.17
CA HIS A 61 1.15 12.10 -7.78
C HIS A 61 1.97 11.33 -6.74
N ARG A 62 1.32 10.86 -5.67
CA ARG A 62 1.99 10.12 -4.58
C ARG A 62 2.64 8.83 -5.07
N ILE A 63 1.97 8.06 -5.92
CA ILE A 63 2.54 6.85 -6.50
C ILE A 63 3.71 7.19 -7.43
N SER A 64 3.65 8.26 -8.21
CA SER A 64 4.76 8.65 -9.09
C SER A 64 6.07 8.94 -8.34
N GLU A 65 5.96 9.43 -7.10
CA GLU A 65 7.11 9.81 -6.26
C GLU A 65 7.50 8.75 -5.22
N CYS A 66 6.62 7.79 -4.91
CA CYS A 66 6.91 6.81 -3.88
C CYS A 66 7.99 5.80 -4.29
N GLY A 67 8.58 5.14 -3.28
CA GLY A 67 9.51 4.04 -3.46
C GLY A 67 8.83 2.69 -3.62
N CYS A 68 7.63 2.49 -3.04
CA CYS A 68 6.79 1.31 -3.22
C CYS A 68 5.33 1.56 -2.83
N VAL A 69 4.45 0.64 -3.24
CA VAL A 69 3.03 0.62 -2.88
C VAL A 69 2.70 -0.67 -2.14
N VAL A 70 2.09 -0.57 -0.97
CA VAL A 70 1.65 -1.70 -0.14
C VAL A 70 0.13 -1.84 -0.26
N LEU A 71 -0.34 -3.02 -0.66
CA LEU A 71 -1.77 -3.32 -0.88
C LEU A 71 -2.25 -4.43 0.05
N PHE A 72 -3.37 -4.22 0.75
CA PHE A 72 -4.02 -5.23 1.58
C PHE A 72 -5.11 -5.98 0.81
N ALA A 73 -4.98 -7.32 0.74
CA ALA A 73 -6.00 -8.16 0.11
C ALA A 73 -7.36 -8.09 0.82
N GLU A 74 -7.39 -7.90 2.15
CA GLU A 74 -8.64 -7.74 2.93
C GLU A 74 -9.50 -6.57 2.46
N MET A 75 -8.88 -5.54 1.89
CA MET A 75 -9.58 -4.35 1.43
C MET A 75 -10.15 -4.51 0.02
N TYR A 76 -9.77 -5.56 -0.71
CA TYR A 76 -10.01 -5.65 -2.14
C TYR A 76 -11.50 -5.72 -2.50
N ASP A 77 -12.30 -6.45 -1.74
CA ASP A 77 -13.71 -6.61 -2.07
C ASP A 77 -14.53 -5.33 -1.82
N ALA A 78 -14.24 -4.61 -0.73
CA ALA A 78 -14.94 -3.38 -0.38
C ALA A 78 -14.45 -2.15 -1.17
N TYR A 79 -13.20 -2.15 -1.65
CA TYR A 79 -12.54 -0.99 -2.25
C TYR A 79 -11.86 -1.32 -3.59
N ARG A 80 -12.44 -2.26 -4.36
CA ARG A 80 -11.88 -2.79 -5.60
C ARG A 80 -11.43 -1.71 -6.58
N GLU A 81 -12.29 -0.74 -6.87
CA GLU A 81 -11.99 0.35 -7.82
C GLU A 81 -10.73 1.13 -7.42
N TRP A 82 -10.58 1.41 -6.13
CA TRP A 82 -9.44 2.16 -5.62
C TRP A 82 -8.15 1.35 -5.63
N ILE A 83 -8.22 0.07 -5.26
CA ILE A 83 -7.05 -0.80 -5.28
C ILE A 83 -6.61 -1.09 -6.72
N ASP A 84 -7.55 -1.30 -7.63
CA ASP A 84 -7.27 -1.47 -9.05
C ASP A 84 -6.60 -0.22 -9.64
N LEU A 85 -7.09 0.97 -9.28
CA LEU A 85 -6.45 2.23 -9.67
C LEU A 85 -5.02 2.32 -9.13
N ALA A 86 -4.78 1.95 -7.87
CA ALA A 86 -3.44 1.96 -7.29
C ALA A 86 -2.49 0.98 -8.01
N ILE A 87 -2.99 -0.21 -8.38
CA ILE A 87 -2.25 -1.19 -9.19
C ILE A 87 -1.90 -0.61 -10.56
N ASP A 88 -2.88 -0.04 -11.26
CA ASP A 88 -2.68 0.53 -12.59
C ASP A 88 -1.66 1.67 -12.58
N LEU A 89 -1.77 2.58 -11.62
CA LEU A 89 -0.82 3.68 -11.44
C LEU A 89 0.58 3.17 -11.07
N ALA A 90 0.68 2.19 -10.18
CA ALA A 90 1.98 1.63 -9.81
C ALA A 90 2.66 0.95 -11.00
N ASN A 91 1.90 0.21 -11.82
CA ASN A 91 2.41 -0.36 -13.05
C ASN A 91 2.86 0.71 -14.06
N GLU A 92 2.06 1.77 -14.24
CA GLU A 92 2.36 2.90 -15.12
C GLU A 92 3.68 3.59 -14.74
N TYR A 93 3.91 3.81 -13.44
CA TYR A 93 5.14 4.43 -12.93
C TYR A 93 6.24 3.43 -12.56
N HIS A 94 6.08 2.16 -12.94
CA HIS A 94 7.01 1.06 -12.63
C HIS A 94 7.40 0.96 -11.15
N LYS A 95 6.45 1.23 -10.26
CA LYS A 95 6.62 1.16 -8.82
C LYS A 95 6.38 -0.26 -8.31
N PRO A 96 7.25 -0.76 -7.42
CA PRO A 96 7.09 -2.09 -6.87
C PRO A 96 5.83 -2.17 -6.00
N LEU A 97 4.98 -3.12 -6.33
CA LEU A 97 3.76 -3.47 -5.60
C LEU A 97 4.05 -4.61 -4.61
N ILE A 98 3.78 -4.37 -3.33
CA ILE A 98 3.90 -5.36 -2.25
C ILE A 98 2.48 -5.71 -1.80
N GLY A 99 2.05 -6.94 -2.08
CA GLY A 99 0.76 -7.46 -1.64
C GLY A 99 0.85 -8.05 -0.24
N VAL A 100 -0.14 -7.80 0.59
CA VAL A 100 -0.28 -8.42 1.92
C VAL A 100 -1.51 -9.32 1.89
N ARG A 101 -1.31 -10.59 2.24
CA ARG A 101 -2.38 -11.60 2.30
C ARG A 101 -3.44 -11.23 3.34
N PRO A 102 -4.68 -11.73 3.19
CA PRO A 102 -5.68 -11.64 4.25
C PRO A 102 -5.18 -12.27 5.56
N ARG A 103 -5.69 -11.80 6.70
CA ARG A 103 -5.41 -12.41 8.02
C ARG A 103 -6.04 -13.78 8.13
N ASP A 104 -7.22 -13.97 7.54
CA ASP A 104 -7.81 -15.28 7.34
C ASP A 104 -7.07 -16.03 6.22
N GLU A 105 -6.33 -17.08 6.58
CA GLU A 105 -5.55 -17.87 5.63
C GLU A 105 -6.42 -18.61 4.59
N GLN A 106 -7.72 -18.76 4.84
CA GLN A 106 -8.66 -19.39 3.90
C GLN A 106 -9.11 -18.41 2.80
N SER A 107 -9.04 -17.10 3.08
CA SER A 107 -9.44 -16.07 2.14
C SER A 107 -8.41 -15.93 1.01
N PRO A 108 -8.82 -16.04 -0.27
CA PRO A 108 -7.90 -16.03 -1.39
C PRO A 108 -7.34 -14.63 -1.62
N VAL A 109 -6.10 -14.56 -2.11
CA VAL A 109 -5.53 -13.31 -2.60
C VAL A 109 -6.21 -12.95 -3.93
N PRO A 110 -6.66 -11.70 -4.16
CA PRO A 110 -7.24 -11.27 -5.42
C PRO A 110 -6.32 -11.55 -6.62
N LYS A 111 -6.87 -12.08 -7.72
CA LYS A 111 -6.09 -12.43 -8.93
C LYS A 111 -5.27 -11.25 -9.46
N ARG A 112 -5.82 -10.03 -9.48
CA ARG A 112 -5.06 -8.84 -9.92
C ARG A 112 -3.83 -8.60 -9.06
N MET A 113 -3.92 -8.79 -7.74
CA MET A 113 -2.75 -8.67 -6.87
C MET A 113 -1.74 -9.80 -7.15
N GLN A 114 -2.19 -11.04 -7.34
CA GLN A 114 -1.29 -12.15 -7.66
C GLN A 114 -0.47 -11.91 -8.94
N ILE A 115 -1.07 -11.23 -9.93
CA ILE A 115 -0.43 -10.96 -11.23
C ILE A 115 0.53 -9.76 -11.15
N ASN A 116 0.15 -8.70 -10.42
CA ASN A 116 0.85 -7.41 -10.47
C ASN A 116 1.77 -7.14 -9.28
N CYS A 117 1.53 -7.78 -8.13
CA CYS A 117 2.41 -7.63 -6.98
C CYS A 117 3.73 -8.35 -7.23
N ARG A 118 4.84 -7.63 -7.04
CA ARG A 118 6.20 -8.19 -7.12
C ARG A 118 6.40 -9.29 -6.08
N VAL A 119 5.83 -9.11 -4.89
CA VAL A 119 5.79 -10.10 -3.83
C VAL A 119 4.45 -10.04 -3.11
N THR A 120 3.96 -11.19 -2.67
CA THR A 120 2.82 -11.27 -1.75
C THR A 120 3.29 -11.90 -0.44
N VAL A 121 3.18 -11.17 0.67
CA VAL A 121 3.66 -11.58 2.00
C VAL A 121 2.50 -11.86 2.97
N LYS A 122 2.77 -12.64 4.02
CA LYS A 122 1.80 -12.89 5.09
C LYS A 122 1.55 -11.59 5.89
N TRP A 123 0.40 -11.51 6.56
CA TRP A 123 0.11 -10.48 7.55
C TRP A 123 1.01 -10.66 8.78
N GLN A 124 2.25 -10.20 8.69
CA GLN A 124 3.24 -10.31 9.76
C GLN A 124 4.24 -9.16 9.65
N ARG A 125 4.50 -8.52 10.79
CA ARG A 125 5.44 -7.39 10.90
C ARG A 125 6.77 -7.63 10.17
N SER A 126 7.47 -8.70 10.50
CA SER A 126 8.78 -9.01 9.93
C SER A 126 8.71 -9.19 8.41
N ALA A 127 7.69 -9.87 7.90
CA ALA A 127 7.52 -10.12 6.48
C ALA A 127 7.24 -8.84 5.68
N ILE A 128 6.36 -7.97 6.20
CA ILE A 128 6.01 -6.69 5.54
C ILE A 128 7.20 -5.73 5.57
N VAL A 129 7.83 -5.55 6.74
CA VAL A 129 9.00 -4.68 6.88
C VAL A 129 10.13 -5.14 5.96
N ALA A 130 10.44 -6.45 5.94
CA ALA A 130 11.49 -6.99 5.09
C ALA A 130 11.19 -6.77 3.60
N ALA A 131 9.95 -7.02 3.16
CA ALA A 131 9.56 -6.78 1.77
C ALA A 131 9.70 -5.30 1.38
N ILE A 132 9.32 -4.37 2.25
CA ILE A 132 9.49 -2.93 1.99
C ILE A 132 10.98 -2.56 1.93
N GLN A 133 11.80 -3.10 2.84
CA GLN A 133 13.24 -2.85 2.85
C GLN A 133 13.92 -3.35 1.57
N GLU A 134 13.51 -4.52 1.08
CA GLU A 134 14.08 -5.19 -0.09
C GLU A 134 13.63 -4.57 -1.41
N TYR A 135 12.34 -4.23 -1.53
CA TYR A 135 11.76 -3.84 -2.82
C TYR A 135 11.56 -2.34 -3.00
N SER A 136 11.59 -1.52 -1.96
CA SER A 136 11.49 -0.06 -2.13
C SER A 136 12.65 0.50 -2.95
N LEU A 137 12.33 1.29 -3.97
CA LEU A 137 13.27 1.98 -4.85
C LEU A 137 14.06 3.08 -4.15
#